data_AF-A0A822DEV3-F1
#
_entry.id   AF-A0A822DEV3-F1
#
_cell.length_a   1.000
_cell.length_b   1.000
_cell.length_c   1.000
_cell.angle_alpha   90.00
_cell.angle_beta   90.00
_cell.angle_gamma   90.00
#
_symmetry.space_group_name_H-M   'P 1'
#
loop_
_entity.id
_entity.type
_entity.pdbx_description
1 polymer ?
#
loop_
_entity_poly.entity_id
_entity_poly.type
_entity_poly.pdbx_seq_one_letter_code
_entity_poly.pdbx_strand_id
1 'polypeptide(L)'
;DEPEFLFRYDEGKTLYTRELLPDITEPIRVQMERDTQMRTFQLTIKNLVRQEKMENILKFVKKELRTRPREAVRVIETLFKQRARNELVCVKNQFYNRKQTLDDLQDGRGMAKGFYQALFLTRLGPTLNVNLTFTCFYMPINFVQFACQYLREDITKGFPDYKAKAFRQIIRDLLIETEHTTRNIRYKLHGFGRPANLLTFTP
;
A
#
# COMPACT_ATOMS: atom_id res chain seq x y z
N ASP A 1 -22.16 -19.58 -3.52
CA ASP A 1 -22.69 -18.52 -4.39
C ASP A 1 -21.81 -17.28 -4.28
N GLU A 2 -20.83 -17.14 -5.17
CA GLU A 2 -20.08 -15.88 -5.32
C GLU A 2 -20.83 -14.96 -6.30
N PRO A 3 -20.91 -13.65 -6.05
CA PRO A 3 -21.73 -12.76 -6.87
C PRO A 3 -21.21 -12.66 -8.30
N GLU A 4 -22.17 -12.57 -9.22
CA GLU A 4 -22.13 -12.75 -10.67
C GLU A 4 -21.30 -11.70 -11.45
N PHE A 5 -20.62 -10.77 -10.78
CA PHE A 5 -19.76 -9.77 -11.42
C PHE A 5 -18.41 -9.61 -10.71
N LEU A 6 -17.40 -10.27 -11.26
CA LEU A 6 -16.02 -10.17 -10.78
C LEU A 6 -15.35 -8.92 -11.37
N PHE A 7 -15.42 -7.80 -10.66
CA PHE A 7 -14.68 -6.59 -11.02
C PHE A 7 -13.30 -6.53 -10.35
N ARG A 8 -12.39 -5.79 -10.99
CA ARG A 8 -10.99 -5.68 -10.60
C ARG A 8 -10.53 -4.23 -10.73
N TYR A 9 -9.82 -3.70 -9.75
CA TYR A 9 -9.50 -2.27 -9.61
C TYR A 9 -8.00 -2.05 -9.50
N ASP A 10 -7.48 -1.08 -10.24
CA ASP A 10 -6.04 -0.79 -10.35
C ASP A 10 -5.47 0.10 -9.25
N GLU A 11 -6.26 0.42 -8.21
CA GLU A 11 -5.92 1.36 -7.13
C GLU A 11 -5.75 2.82 -7.59
N GLY A 12 -6.00 3.09 -8.87
CA GLY A 12 -6.01 4.42 -9.46
C GLY A 12 -7.44 4.82 -9.82
N LYS A 13 -7.74 4.82 -11.11
CA LYS A 13 -9.02 5.29 -11.65
C LYS A 13 -9.66 4.29 -12.62
N THR A 14 -9.14 3.07 -12.69
CA THR A 14 -9.56 2.09 -13.69
C THR A 14 -10.13 0.85 -13.04
N LEU A 15 -11.35 0.51 -13.46
CA LEU A 15 -12.01 -0.76 -13.14
C LEU A 15 -11.94 -1.64 -14.39
N TYR A 16 -11.67 -2.93 -14.18
CA TYR A 16 -11.60 -3.97 -15.19
C TYR A 16 -12.71 -4.98 -14.92
N THR A 17 -13.41 -5.34 -15.98
CA THR A 17 -14.49 -6.31 -15.97
C THR A 17 -14.32 -7.26 -17.16
N ARG A 18 -14.80 -8.49 -17.01
CA ARG A 18 -14.82 -9.45 -18.13
C ARG A 18 -15.85 -9.06 -19.19
N GLU A 19 -16.99 -8.57 -18.71
CA GLU A 19 -18.13 -8.17 -19.52
C GLU A 19 -18.33 -6.66 -19.45
N LEU A 20 -19.02 -6.10 -20.44
CA LEU A 20 -19.42 -4.70 -20.41
C LEU A 20 -20.36 -4.50 -19.22
N LEU A 21 -20.09 -3.47 -18.43
CA LEU A 21 -21.02 -3.04 -17.40
C LEU A 21 -22.27 -2.46 -18.06
N PRO A 22 -23.45 -2.61 -17.44
CA PRO A 22 -24.62 -1.87 -17.88
C PRO A 22 -24.36 -0.37 -17.82
N ASP A 23 -25.14 0.42 -18.57
CA ASP A 23 -25.03 1.88 -18.58
C ASP A 23 -25.45 2.43 -17.20
N ILE A 24 -24.45 2.62 -16.33
CA ILE A 24 -24.60 3.20 -15.00
C ILE A 24 -24.33 4.70 -15.13
N THR A 25 -25.40 5.47 -15.28
CA THR A 25 -25.36 6.94 -15.40
C THR A 25 -25.43 7.63 -14.04
N GLU A 26 -26.09 7.00 -13.06
CA GLU A 26 -26.24 7.57 -11.72
C GLU A 26 -25.06 7.22 -10.81
N PRO A 27 -24.61 8.16 -9.95
CA PRO A 27 -23.58 7.86 -8.97
C PRO A 27 -24.03 6.83 -7.93
N ILE A 28 -23.24 5.77 -7.77
CA ILE A 28 -23.46 4.74 -6.75
C ILE A 28 -22.96 5.27 -5.41
N ARG A 29 -23.83 5.32 -4.41
CA ARG A 29 -23.45 5.71 -3.03
C ARG A 29 -23.28 4.47 -2.18
N VAL A 30 -22.09 4.32 -1.60
CA VAL A 30 -21.75 3.22 -0.70
C VAL A 30 -21.44 3.79 0.67
N GLN A 31 -22.16 3.32 1.67
CA GLN A 31 -21.83 3.61 3.06
C GLN A 31 -20.94 2.52 3.60
N MET A 32 -19.82 2.90 4.18
CA MET A 32 -18.89 1.95 4.80
C MET A 32 -18.31 2.56 6.07
N GLU A 33 -18.18 1.70 7.08
CA GLU A 33 -17.51 2.06 8.32
C GLU A 33 -16.00 2.12 8.06
N ARG A 34 -15.40 3.27 8.34
CA ARG A 34 -13.96 3.46 8.28
C ARG A 34 -13.53 4.19 9.54
N ASP A 35 -12.54 3.64 10.23
CA ASP A 35 -12.03 4.21 11.48
C ASP A 35 -13.15 4.45 12.51
N THR A 36 -14.08 3.50 12.65
CA THR A 36 -15.28 3.55 13.53
C THR A 36 -16.28 4.68 13.23
N GLN A 37 -16.18 5.30 12.05
CA GLN A 37 -17.12 6.31 11.55
C GLN A 37 -17.79 5.81 10.26
N MET A 38 -19.11 5.95 10.20
CA MET A 38 -19.84 5.74 8.95
C MET A 38 -19.52 6.86 7.97
N ARG A 39 -18.95 6.49 6.82
CA ARG A 39 -18.65 7.43 5.73
C ARG A 39 -19.43 7.03 4.48
N THR A 40 -20.00 8.02 3.81
CA THR A 40 -20.64 7.83 2.51
C THR A 40 -19.62 8.13 1.42
N PHE A 41 -19.39 7.16 0.54
CA PHE A 41 -18.55 7.28 -0.64
C PHE A 41 -19.45 7.30 -1.87
N GLN A 42 -19.13 8.17 -2.82
CA GLN A 42 -19.82 8.23 -4.09
C GLN A 42 -18.90 7.73 -5.20
N LEU A 43 -19.31 6.68 -5.90
CA LEU A 43 -18.63 6.10 -7.04
C LEU A 43 -19.37 6.52 -8.32
N THR A 44 -18.63 7.04 -9.29
CA THR A 44 -19.18 7.41 -10.60
C THR A 44 -18.39 6.68 -11.67
N ILE A 45 -19.09 5.86 -12.46
CA ILE A 45 -18.51 5.21 -13.64
C ILE A 45 -18.63 6.22 -14.79
N LYS A 46 -17.48 6.70 -15.27
CA LYS A 46 -17.48 7.78 -16.26
C LYS A 46 -17.70 7.26 -17.67
N ASN A 47 -16.78 6.44 -18.17
CA ASN A 47 -16.75 5.98 -19.55
C ASN A 47 -16.10 4.61 -19.63
N LEU A 48 -16.46 3.84 -20.66
CA LEU A 48 -15.62 2.75 -21.15
C LEU A 48 -14.33 3.36 -21.73
N VAL A 49 -13.21 3.15 -21.03
CA VAL A 49 -11.91 3.68 -21.48
C VAL A 49 -11.38 2.85 -22.65
N ARG A 50 -11.50 1.52 -22.55
CA ARG A 50 -10.84 0.58 -23.49
C ARG A 50 -11.38 -0.84 -23.35
N GLN A 51 -11.25 -1.61 -24.42
CA GLN A 51 -11.42 -3.06 -24.42
C GLN A 51 -10.13 -3.73 -24.86
N GLU A 52 -9.70 -4.74 -24.10
CA GLU A 52 -8.45 -5.45 -24.36
C GLU A 52 -8.72 -6.95 -24.54
N LYS A 53 -8.23 -7.52 -25.63
CA LYS A 53 -8.35 -8.96 -25.90
C LYS A 53 -7.18 -9.68 -25.24
N MET A 54 -7.46 -10.49 -24.20
CA MET A 54 -6.40 -11.23 -23.50
C MET A 54 -5.68 -12.24 -24.42
N GLU A 55 -6.36 -12.75 -25.46
CA GLU A 55 -5.74 -13.58 -26.50
C GLU A 55 -4.55 -12.91 -27.20
N ASN A 56 -4.49 -11.57 -27.22
CA ASN A 56 -3.38 -10.83 -27.81
C ASN A 56 -2.04 -11.16 -27.13
N ILE A 57 -2.05 -11.54 -25.85
CA ILE A 57 -0.85 -11.99 -25.15
C ILE A 57 -0.29 -13.26 -25.82
N LEU A 58 -1.14 -14.23 -26.11
CA LEU A 58 -0.76 -15.47 -26.79
C LEU A 58 -0.36 -15.20 -28.24
N LYS A 59 -1.13 -14.39 -28.97
CA LYS A 59 -0.79 -13.99 -30.36
C LYS A 59 0.56 -13.29 -30.44
N PHE A 60 0.89 -12.44 -29.47
CA PHE A 60 2.20 -11.79 -29.39
C PHE A 60 3.34 -12.79 -29.13
N VAL A 61 3.16 -13.72 -28.19
CA VAL A 61 4.14 -14.79 -27.92
C VAL A 61 4.38 -15.65 -29.17
N LYS A 62 3.32 -15.96 -29.92
CA LYS A 62 3.37 -16.71 -31.20
C LYS A 62 3.93 -15.89 -32.37
N LYS A 63 4.29 -14.63 -32.16
CA LYS A 63 4.77 -13.68 -33.19
C LYS A 63 3.72 -13.33 -34.26
N GLU A 64 2.44 -13.56 -33.99
CA GLU A 64 1.31 -13.14 -34.83
C GLU A 64 1.03 -11.63 -34.67
N LEU A 65 1.39 -11.04 -33.52
CA LEU A 65 1.33 -9.60 -33.28
C LEU A 65 2.73 -8.99 -33.22
N ARG A 66 2.93 -7.86 -33.92
CA ARG A 66 4.19 -7.10 -33.88
C ARG A 66 4.35 -6.29 -32.59
N THR A 67 3.26 -5.72 -32.09
CA THR A 67 3.26 -4.82 -30.94
C THR A 67 2.95 -5.57 -29.66
N ARG A 68 3.73 -5.32 -28.61
CA ARG A 68 3.49 -5.91 -27.29
C ARG A 68 2.14 -5.45 -26.72
N PRO A 69 1.25 -6.36 -26.28
CA PRO A 69 -0.05 -6.03 -25.72
C PRO A 69 0.10 -5.54 -24.26
N ARG A 70 0.57 -4.31 -24.09
CA ARG A 70 0.93 -3.73 -22.78
C ARG A 70 -0.25 -3.70 -21.80
N GLU A 71 -1.42 -3.28 -22.28
CA GLU A 71 -2.60 -3.15 -21.44
C GLU A 71 -3.14 -4.52 -20.99
N ALA A 72 -3.20 -5.51 -21.88
CA ALA A 72 -3.58 -6.86 -21.49
C ALA A 72 -2.63 -7.45 -20.41
N VAL A 73 -1.33 -7.22 -20.55
CA VAL A 73 -0.33 -7.60 -19.52
C VAL A 73 -0.61 -6.87 -18.20
N ARG A 74 -0.83 -5.55 -18.25
CA ARG A 74 -1.13 -4.72 -17.07
C ARG A 74 -2.39 -5.19 -16.34
N VAL A 75 -3.44 -5.57 -17.08
CA VAL A 75 -4.68 -6.12 -16.51
C VAL A 75 -4.33 -7.36 -15.69
N ILE A 76 -3.65 -8.34 -16.27
CA ILE A 76 -3.27 -9.58 -15.56
C ILE A 76 -2.38 -9.29 -14.33
N GLU A 77 -1.39 -8.40 -14.45
CA GLU A 77 -0.55 -8.02 -13.32
C GLU A 77 -1.37 -7.35 -12.19
N THR A 78 -2.39 -6.58 -12.53
CA THR A 78 -3.32 -6.00 -11.55
C THR A 78 -4.14 -7.08 -10.85
N LEU A 79 -4.61 -8.10 -11.58
CA LEU A 79 -5.35 -9.23 -10.99
C LEU A 79 -4.53 -9.95 -9.93
N PHE A 80 -3.25 -10.19 -10.21
CA PHE A 80 -2.36 -10.81 -9.25
C PHE A 80 -2.19 -9.98 -7.98
N LYS A 81 -2.05 -8.65 -8.12
CA LYS A 81 -1.91 -7.72 -6.99
C LYS A 81 -3.15 -7.71 -6.10
N GLN A 82 -4.34 -7.73 -6.68
CA GLN A 82 -5.57 -7.63 -5.91
C GLN A 82 -5.83 -8.79 -4.97
N ARG A 83 -5.44 -10.01 -5.35
CA ARG A 83 -5.60 -11.19 -4.47
C ARG A 83 -4.73 -11.08 -3.21
N ALA A 84 -3.59 -10.41 -3.31
CA ALA A 84 -2.64 -10.23 -2.21
C ALA A 84 -2.96 -9.02 -1.30
N ARG A 85 -4.01 -8.25 -1.60
CA ARG A 85 -4.21 -6.89 -1.07
C ARG A 85 -4.40 -6.80 0.45
N ASN A 86 -5.15 -7.73 1.03
CA ASN A 86 -5.50 -7.68 2.45
C ASN A 86 -4.34 -8.15 3.35
N GLU A 87 -3.47 -8.98 2.80
CA GLU A 87 -2.42 -9.68 3.58
C GLU A 87 -1.04 -9.08 3.35
N LEU A 88 -0.79 -8.49 2.17
CA LEU A 88 0.52 -8.00 1.77
C LEU A 88 0.56 -6.46 1.71
N VAL A 89 1.74 -5.91 1.98
CA VAL A 89 2.17 -4.57 1.57
C VAL A 89 2.74 -4.69 0.17
N CYS A 90 2.16 -3.97 -0.78
CA CYS A 90 2.61 -3.95 -2.17
C CYS A 90 3.40 -2.66 -2.44
N VAL A 91 4.66 -2.79 -2.85
CA VAL A 91 5.50 -1.68 -3.31
C VAL A 91 5.89 -1.96 -4.76
N LYS A 92 5.20 -1.31 -5.70
CA LYS A 92 5.32 -1.57 -7.15
C LYS A 92 5.01 -3.04 -7.50
N ASN A 93 6.03 -3.87 -7.64
CA ASN A 93 5.98 -5.30 -7.97
C ASN A 93 6.61 -6.17 -6.88
N GLN A 94 6.85 -5.59 -5.70
CA GLN A 94 7.38 -6.28 -4.53
C GLN A 94 6.28 -6.41 -3.48
N PHE A 95 6.27 -7.54 -2.80
CA PHE A 95 5.21 -7.93 -1.90
C PHE A 95 5.79 -8.42 -0.58
N TYR A 96 5.29 -7.88 0.52
CA TYR A 96 5.76 -8.18 1.88
C TYR A 96 4.56 -8.51 2.76
N ASN A 97 4.58 -9.62 3.49
CA ASN A 97 3.48 -9.95 4.40
C ASN A 97 3.37 -8.91 5.52
N ARG A 98 2.17 -8.38 5.77
CA ARG A 98 1.90 -7.37 6.80
C ARG A 98 2.10 -7.88 8.22
N LYS A 99 1.93 -9.18 8.44
CA LYS A 99 2.00 -9.84 9.76
C LYS A 99 3.32 -10.57 9.98
N GLN A 100 4.30 -10.40 9.09
CA GLN A 100 5.59 -11.04 9.28
C GLN A 100 6.34 -10.40 10.46
N THR A 101 7.09 -11.22 11.18
CA THR A 101 8.13 -10.73 12.07
C THR A 101 9.25 -10.14 11.22
N LEU A 102 9.71 -8.94 11.58
CA LEU A 102 10.85 -8.30 10.93
C LEU A 102 12.14 -8.72 11.64
N ASP A 103 13.22 -8.92 10.87
CA ASP A 103 14.54 -9.16 11.47
C ASP A 103 15.11 -7.83 11.96
N ASP A 104 15.26 -7.68 13.29
CA ASP A 104 15.62 -6.41 13.93
C ASP A 104 17.04 -5.95 13.53
N LEU A 105 17.13 -4.70 13.03
CA LEU A 105 18.39 -4.05 12.67
C LEU A 105 18.98 -3.21 13.83
N GLN A 106 18.33 -3.24 15.00
CA GLN A 106 18.73 -2.57 16.24
C GLN A 106 18.76 -1.04 16.17
N ASP A 107 17.99 -0.45 15.26
CA ASP A 107 17.88 1.00 15.07
C ASP A 107 16.43 1.46 14.89
N GLY A 108 15.47 0.66 15.37
CA GLY A 108 14.05 0.92 15.19
C GLY A 108 13.52 0.53 13.80
N ARG A 109 14.35 -0.05 12.95
CA ARG A 109 13.96 -0.66 11.67
C ARG A 109 14.21 -2.16 11.71
N GLY A 110 13.46 -2.87 10.87
CA GLY A 110 13.63 -4.31 10.69
C GLY A 110 13.62 -4.68 9.21
N MET A 111 14.33 -5.75 8.86
CA MET A 111 14.33 -6.32 7.53
C MET A 111 13.05 -7.15 7.32
N ALA A 112 12.30 -6.84 6.29
CA ALA A 112 11.19 -7.67 5.81
C ALA A 112 11.67 -8.55 4.67
N LYS A 113 11.24 -9.81 4.70
CA LYS A 113 11.35 -10.74 3.59
C LYS A 113 10.08 -10.67 2.75
N GLY A 114 10.26 -10.70 1.45
CA GLY A 114 9.16 -10.63 0.50
C GLY A 114 9.53 -11.29 -0.81
N PHE A 115 8.72 -11.04 -1.82
CA PHE A 115 9.01 -11.47 -3.17
C PHE A 115 8.69 -10.39 -4.19
N TYR A 116 9.47 -10.35 -5.25
CA TYR A 116 9.17 -9.66 -6.49
C TYR A 116 8.31 -10.56 -7.37
N GLN A 117 7.32 -10.00 -8.06
CA GLN A 117 6.52 -10.70 -9.05
C GLN A 117 6.24 -9.81 -10.27
N ALA A 118 6.47 -10.33 -11.48
CA ALA A 118 6.10 -9.66 -12.73
C ALA A 118 5.84 -10.64 -13.88
N LEU A 119 4.98 -10.25 -14.82
CA LEU A 119 4.65 -11.07 -15.99
C LEU A 119 5.59 -10.74 -17.16
N PHE A 120 6.32 -11.74 -17.64
CA PHE A 120 7.17 -11.65 -18.81
C PHE A 120 6.53 -12.38 -20.00
N LEU A 121 6.66 -11.79 -21.19
CA LEU A 121 6.27 -12.47 -22.44
C LEU A 121 7.54 -13.00 -23.07
N THR A 122 7.77 -14.31 -22.94
CA THR A 122 8.97 -15.00 -23.45
C THR A 122 8.62 -15.78 -24.73
N ARG A 123 9.64 -16.36 -25.39
CA ARG A 123 9.42 -17.25 -26.54
C ARG A 123 8.64 -18.52 -26.19
N LEU A 124 8.69 -18.97 -24.94
CA LEU A 124 8.02 -20.19 -24.48
C LEU A 124 6.59 -19.94 -24.00
N GLY A 125 6.21 -18.68 -23.77
CA GLY A 125 4.94 -18.37 -23.14
C GLY A 125 4.96 -17.09 -22.32
N PRO A 126 3.78 -16.65 -21.86
CA PRO A 126 3.68 -15.79 -20.70
C PRO A 126 4.27 -16.52 -19.49
N THR A 127 5.25 -15.92 -18.83
CA THR A 127 5.98 -16.51 -17.71
C THR A 127 5.89 -15.57 -16.51
N LEU A 128 5.49 -16.10 -15.36
CA LEU A 128 5.49 -15.35 -14.12
C LEU A 128 6.89 -15.43 -13.49
N ASN A 129 7.59 -14.31 -13.44
CA ASN A 129 8.88 -14.23 -12.77
C ASN A 129 8.64 -13.93 -11.28
N VAL A 130 9.19 -14.76 -10.39
CA VAL A 130 9.09 -14.62 -8.94
C VAL A 130 10.47 -14.76 -8.31
N ASN A 131 10.92 -13.71 -7.62
CA ASN A 131 12.23 -13.69 -6.97
C ASN A 131 12.12 -13.26 -5.52
N LEU A 132 13.02 -13.74 -4.67
CA LEU A 132 13.09 -13.30 -3.28
C LEU A 132 13.56 -11.84 -3.19
N THR A 133 12.97 -11.06 -2.28
CA THR A 133 13.37 -9.67 -2.03
C THR A 133 13.45 -9.38 -0.54
N PHE A 134 14.30 -8.44 -0.17
CA PHE A 134 14.44 -7.92 1.18
C PHE A 134 14.35 -6.40 1.16
N THR A 135 13.69 -5.80 2.15
CA THR A 135 13.65 -4.34 2.33
C THR A 135 13.47 -3.98 3.79
N CYS A 136 13.88 -2.78 4.20
CA CYS A 136 13.67 -2.31 5.55
C CYS A 136 12.27 -1.69 5.73
N PHE A 137 11.62 -2.02 6.84
CA PHE A 137 10.43 -1.33 7.36
C PHE A 137 10.71 -0.78 8.76
N TYR A 138 9.90 0.18 9.20
CA TYR A 138 9.92 0.60 10.60
C TYR A 138 9.34 -0.49 11.48
N MET A 139 9.97 -0.73 12.63
CA MET A 139 9.48 -1.69 13.62
C MET A 139 8.15 -1.20 14.20
N PRO A 140 7.16 -2.08 14.40
CA PRO A 140 5.89 -1.74 15.05
C PRO A 140 6.07 -1.66 16.57
N ILE A 141 6.89 -0.74 17.05
CA ILE A 141 7.22 -0.52 18.46
C ILE A 141 6.73 0.84 18.94
N ASN A 142 6.76 1.05 20.26
CA ASN A 142 6.42 2.34 20.85
C ASN A 142 7.29 3.47 20.23
N PHE A 143 6.68 4.61 19.93
CA PHE A 143 7.37 5.73 19.27
C PHE A 143 8.60 6.23 20.05
N VAL A 144 8.53 6.27 21.39
CA VAL A 144 9.66 6.66 22.24
C VAL A 144 10.78 5.63 22.14
N GLN A 145 10.46 4.35 22.18
CA GLN A 145 11.43 3.26 21.98
C GLN A 145 12.09 3.35 20.60
N PHE A 146 11.30 3.57 19.54
CA PHE A 146 11.80 3.79 18.19
C PHE A 146 12.76 4.98 18.14
N ALA A 147 12.37 6.13 18.71
CA ALA A 147 13.20 7.33 18.72
C ALA A 147 14.52 7.11 19.47
N CYS A 148 14.49 6.41 20.61
CA CYS A 148 15.69 6.09 21.37
C CYS A 148 16.65 5.19 20.57
N GLN A 149 16.13 4.13 19.94
CA GLN A 149 16.92 3.22 19.11
C GLN A 149 17.49 3.92 17.88
N TYR A 150 16.68 4.73 17.20
CA TYR A 150 17.08 5.41 15.97
C TYR A 150 18.15 6.49 16.23
N LEU A 151 18.00 7.27 17.31
CA LEU A 151 18.94 8.35 17.65
C LEU A 151 20.15 7.88 18.45
N ARG A 152 20.09 6.63 18.94
CA ARG A 152 21.03 6.01 19.89
C ARG A 152 21.21 6.86 21.15
N GLU A 153 20.12 7.45 21.62
CA GLU A 153 20.08 8.33 22.78
C GLU A 153 18.78 8.16 23.55
N ASP A 154 18.85 8.31 24.88
CA ASP A 154 17.67 8.25 25.73
C ASP A 154 16.91 9.59 25.70
N ILE A 155 15.95 9.72 24.79
CA ILE A 155 15.17 10.97 24.62
C ILE A 155 14.25 11.28 25.79
N THR A 156 14.05 10.35 26.74
CA THR A 156 13.25 10.60 27.95
C THR A 156 13.93 11.58 28.90
N LYS A 157 15.26 11.72 28.80
CA LYS A 157 16.07 12.64 29.61
C LYS A 157 16.18 14.04 29.00
N GLY A 158 15.64 14.23 27.79
CA GLY A 158 15.75 15.47 27.04
C GLY A 158 16.07 15.18 25.59
N PHE A 159 15.38 15.88 24.68
CA PHE A 159 15.58 15.71 23.26
C PHE A 159 16.64 16.69 22.74
N PRO A 160 17.73 16.21 22.13
CA PRO A 160 18.81 17.08 21.67
C PRO A 160 18.42 17.95 20.47
N ASP A 161 18.55 19.28 20.61
CA ASP A 161 18.21 20.22 19.54
C ASP A 161 19.02 19.99 18.26
N TYR A 162 20.29 19.58 18.38
CA TYR A 162 21.18 19.37 17.23
C TYR A 162 20.74 18.19 16.33
N LYS A 163 20.04 17.17 16.87
CA LYS A 163 19.45 16.06 16.07
C LYS A 163 18.01 16.31 15.66
N ALA A 164 17.36 17.34 16.22
CA ALA A 164 15.94 17.60 16.02
C ALA A 164 15.55 17.78 14.56
N LYS A 165 16.34 18.55 13.80
CA LYS A 165 16.04 18.84 12.39
C LYS A 165 16.08 17.57 11.54
N ALA A 166 17.09 16.71 11.72
CA ALA A 166 17.21 15.46 10.99
C ALA A 166 16.10 14.47 11.37
N PHE A 167 15.82 14.33 12.67
CA PHE A 167 14.78 13.41 13.13
C PHE A 167 13.38 13.83 12.68
N ARG A 168 13.06 15.14 12.69
CA ARG A 168 11.81 15.67 12.13
C ARG A 168 11.58 15.28 10.68
N GLN A 169 12.63 15.24 9.86
CA GLN A 169 12.52 14.87 8.45
C GLN A 169 12.09 13.41 8.28
N ILE A 170 12.54 12.53 9.19
CA ILE A 170 12.22 11.10 9.19
C ILE A 170 10.80 10.87 9.69
N ILE A 171 10.45 11.47 10.85
CA ILE A 171 9.14 11.25 11.47
C ILE A 171 7.99 11.86 10.69
N ARG A 172 8.27 12.86 9.82
CA ARG A 172 7.25 13.54 9.03
C ARG A 172 6.41 12.58 8.19
N ASP A 173 6.99 11.47 7.74
CA ASP A 173 6.31 10.49 6.89
C ASP A 173 5.86 9.24 7.66
N LEU A 174 5.96 9.27 9.00
CA LEU A 174 5.43 8.23 9.87
C LEU A 174 3.95 8.45 10.20
N LEU A 175 3.23 7.33 10.25
CA LEU A 175 1.92 7.23 10.88
C LEU A 175 2.11 6.56 12.24
N ILE A 176 1.61 7.21 13.29
CA ILE A 176 1.60 6.64 14.64
C ILE A 176 0.17 6.33 15.05
N GLU A 177 0.00 5.25 15.81
CA GLU A 177 -1.28 4.84 16.37
C GLU A 177 -1.29 5.14 17.87
N THR A 178 -2.39 5.69 18.39
CA THR A 178 -2.54 5.96 19.82
C THR A 178 -3.40 4.91 20.48
N GLU A 179 -2.93 4.38 21.61
CA GLU A 179 -3.59 3.29 22.35
C GLU A 179 -4.26 3.75 23.66
N HIS A 180 -4.21 5.05 23.99
CA HIS A 180 -4.74 5.58 25.25
C HIS A 180 -6.27 5.75 25.28
N THR A 181 -6.92 5.70 24.12
CA THR A 181 -8.38 5.77 23.97
C THR A 181 -8.94 4.39 23.62
N THR A 182 -10.24 4.18 23.85
CA THR A 182 -10.96 2.98 23.38
C THR A 182 -10.92 2.82 21.85
N ARG A 183 -10.52 3.87 21.12
CA ARG A 183 -10.36 3.89 19.67
C ARG A 183 -8.88 3.99 19.31
N ASN A 184 -8.46 3.21 18.34
CA ASN A 184 -7.13 3.33 17.74
C ASN A 184 -7.18 4.42 16.66
N ILE A 185 -6.65 5.60 16.98
CA ILE A 185 -6.58 6.72 16.04
C ILE A 185 -5.17 6.81 15.50
N ARG A 186 -5.04 6.99 14.18
CA ARG A 186 -3.75 7.18 13.52
C ARG A 186 -3.50 8.64 13.18
N TYR A 187 -2.31 9.12 13.50
CA TYR A 187 -1.87 10.50 13.24
C TYR A 187 -0.62 10.53 12.38
N LYS A 188 -0.55 11.50 11.46
CA LYS A 188 0.71 11.85 10.79
C LYS A 188 1.46 12.86 11.66
N LEU A 189 2.72 12.58 11.93
CA LEU A 189 3.55 13.51 12.70
C LEU A 189 4.05 14.64 11.80
N HIS A 190 3.96 15.88 12.29
CA HIS A 190 4.47 17.05 11.57
C HIS A 190 5.71 17.67 12.23
N GLY A 191 5.95 17.38 13.50
CA GLY A 191 7.09 17.90 14.24
C GLY A 191 6.98 17.64 15.73
N PHE A 192 7.89 18.26 16.48
CA PHE A 192 7.93 18.21 17.94
C PHE A 192 7.51 19.56 18.52
N GLY A 193 6.66 19.52 19.54
CA GLY A 193 6.31 20.68 20.35
C GLY A 193 7.32 20.92 21.48
N ARG A 194 6.91 21.75 22.44
CA ARG A 194 7.63 21.91 23.72
C ARG A 194 7.56 20.59 24.53
N PRO A 195 8.45 20.39 25.51
CA PRO A 195 8.34 19.29 26.46
C PRO A 195 6.95 19.19 27.09
N ALA A 196 6.46 17.96 27.30
CA ALA A 196 5.09 17.71 27.78
C ALA A 196 4.78 18.38 29.13
N ASN A 197 5.78 18.50 30.01
CA ASN A 197 5.66 19.20 31.30
C ASN A 197 5.58 20.74 31.18
N LEU A 198 5.86 21.30 30.01
CA LEU A 198 5.77 22.74 29.71
C LEU A 198 4.62 23.07 28.76
N LEU A 199 3.86 22.06 28.30
CA LEU A 199 2.73 22.23 27.40
C LEU A 199 1.46 22.50 28.22
N THR A 200 0.86 23.65 28.00
CA THR A 200 -0.49 23.98 28.49
C THR A 200 -1.42 24.11 27.30
N PHE A 201 -2.58 23.47 27.37
CA PHE A 201 -3.65 23.70 26.42
C PHE A 201 -4.70 24.56 27.11
N THR A 202 -5.03 25.72 26.53
CA THR A 202 -6.27 26.42 26.88
C THR A 202 -7.44 25.55 26.41
N PRO A 203 -8.43 25.28 27.28
CA PRO A 203 -9.60 24.49 26.93
C PRO A 203 -10.41 25.12 25.79
#